data_AF-A0A529N4Z8-F1
#
_entry.id   AF-A0A529N4Z8-F1
#
_cell.length_a   1.000
_cell.length_b   1.000
_cell.length_c   1.000
_cell.angle_alpha   90.00
_cell.angle_beta   90.00
_cell.angle_gamma   90.00
#
_symmetry.space_group_name_H-M   'P 1'
#
loop_
_entity.id
_entity.type
_entity.pdbx_description
1 polymer ?
#
loop_
_entity_poly.entity_id
_entity_poly.type
_entity_poly.pdbx_seq_one_letter_code
_entity_poly.pdbx_strand_id
1 'polypeptide(L)'
;MTDIAAPAPAVVGRSLWGDAWARLKANRAAMFSLYYLAFIALISVFGPSLVPHEYTTIYGDYVRTPPSLSAYPKPDMIQTALTDAIKRMRVDIKEWHQDGSRVIVTVT
;
A
#
# COMPACT_ATOMS: atom_id res chain seq x y z
N MET A 1 52.02 -14.11 -59.90
CA MET A 1 51.17 -12.97 -59.53
C MET A 1 50.06 -13.54 -58.65
N THR A 2 50.22 -13.44 -57.33
CA THR A 2 49.24 -13.95 -56.37
C THR A 2 48.80 -12.75 -55.54
N ASP A 3 47.66 -12.16 -55.93
CA ASP A 3 47.03 -11.07 -55.20
C ASP A 3 46.41 -11.63 -53.91
N ILE A 4 46.94 -11.19 -52.77
CA ILE A 4 46.37 -11.48 -51.45
C ILE A 4 45.18 -10.53 -51.30
N ALA A 5 43.97 -11.06 -51.52
CA ALA A 5 42.74 -10.33 -51.26
C ALA A 5 42.71 -9.91 -49.78
N ALA A 6 42.58 -8.60 -49.53
CA ALA A 6 42.46 -8.04 -48.19
C ALA A 6 41.24 -8.63 -47.46
N PRO A 7 41.34 -8.91 -46.14
CA PRO A 7 40.23 -9.50 -45.40
C PRO A 7 39.06 -8.52 -45.34
N ALA A 8 37.86 -9.00 -45.67
CA ALA A 8 36.62 -8.23 -45.53
C ALA A 8 36.44 -7.78 -44.07
N PRO A 9 35.95 -6.55 -43.82
CA PRO A 9 35.79 -6.03 -42.46
C PRO A 9 34.80 -6.90 -41.67
N ALA A 10 35.19 -7.28 -40.45
CA ALA A 10 34.34 -8.06 -39.56
C ALA A 10 33.08 -7.27 -39.19
N VAL A 11 31.90 -7.78 -39.54
CA VAL A 11 30.61 -7.20 -39.15
C VAL A 11 30.43 -7.39 -37.65
N VAL A 12 30.57 -6.30 -36.89
CA VAL A 12 30.35 -6.31 -35.45
C VAL A 12 28.87 -6.59 -35.18
N GLY A 13 28.58 -7.71 -34.53
CA GLY A 13 27.22 -8.05 -34.11
C GLY A 13 26.69 -7.01 -33.13
N ARG A 14 25.65 -6.29 -33.53
CA ARG A 14 24.92 -5.37 -32.65
C ARG A 14 24.12 -6.16 -31.61
N SER A 15 24.07 -5.62 -30.38
CA SER A 15 23.27 -6.23 -29.30
C SER A 15 21.78 -6.17 -29.63
N LEU A 16 21.11 -7.32 -29.58
CA LEU A 16 19.66 -7.44 -29.78
C LEU A 16 18.88 -6.58 -28.78
N TRP A 17 19.42 -6.39 -27.57
CA TRP A 17 18.83 -5.53 -26.55
C TRP A 17 18.85 -4.05 -26.96
N GLY A 18 19.97 -3.60 -27.53
CA GLY A 18 20.10 -2.23 -28.04
C GLY A 18 19.15 -1.94 -29.18
N ASP A 19 19.02 -2.88 -30.12
CA ASP A 19 18.07 -2.78 -31.23
C ASP A 19 16.61 -2.75 -30.76
N ALA A 20 16.25 -3.58 -29.79
CA ALA A 20 14.91 -3.59 -29.20
C ALA A 20 14.61 -2.24 -28.50
N TRP A 21 15.57 -1.70 -27.74
CA TRP A 21 15.40 -0.42 -27.05
C TRP A 21 15.30 0.76 -28.02
N ALA A 22 16.06 0.74 -29.11
CA ALA A 22 15.96 1.75 -30.17
C ALA A 22 14.58 1.74 -30.84
N ARG A 23 14.04 0.55 -31.14
CA ARG A 23 12.69 0.38 -31.71
C ARG A 23 11.59 0.82 -30.75
N LEU A 24 11.74 0.53 -29.45
CA LEU A 24 10.77 0.96 -28.44
C LEU A 24 10.73 2.49 -28.34
N LYS A 25 11.90 3.15 -28.26
CA LYS A 25 11.99 4.61 -28.20
C LYS A 25 11.49 5.32 -29.46
N ALA A 26 11.62 4.69 -30.63
CA ALA A 26 11.09 5.25 -31.87
C ALA A 26 9.55 5.33 -31.88
N ASN A 27 8.85 4.50 -31.10
CA ASN A 27 7.40 4.50 -31.01
C ASN A 27 6.92 5.31 -29.79
N ARG A 28 6.44 6.53 -30.04
CA ARG A 28 5.91 7.42 -28.98
C ARG A 28 4.71 6.83 -28.24
N ALA A 29 3.83 6.08 -28.91
CA ALA A 29 2.67 5.47 -28.28
C ALA A 29 3.08 4.33 -27.33
N ALA A 30 4.06 3.52 -27.73
CA ALA A 30 4.61 2.46 -26.88
C ALA A 30 5.41 3.02 -25.68
N MET A 31 6.11 4.14 -25.85
CA MET A 31 6.77 4.81 -24.73
C MET A 31 5.76 5.37 -23.72
N PHE A 32 4.62 5.88 -24.18
CA PHE A 32 3.56 6.34 -23.28
C PHE A 32 3.01 5.20 -22.42
N SER A 33 2.72 4.04 -23.03
CA SER A 33 2.26 2.87 -22.26
C SER A 33 3.34 2.36 -21.30
N LEU A 34 4.62 2.39 -21.69
CA LEU A 34 5.72 2.05 -20.79
C LEU A 34 5.75 2.96 -19.55
N TYR A 35 5.61 4.28 -19.72
CA TYR A 35 5.55 5.21 -18.60
C TYR A 35 4.32 5.00 -17.73
N TYR A 36 3.17 4.73 -18.34
CA TYR A 36 1.93 4.43 -17.61
C TYR A 36 2.07 3.18 -16.74
N LEU A 37 2.64 2.11 -17.28
CA LEU A 37 2.91 0.89 -16.53
C LEU A 37 3.93 1.11 -15.41
N ALA A 38 4.99 1.87 -15.68
CA ALA A 38 5.98 2.22 -14.66
C ALA A 38 5.36 3.05 -13.52
N PHE A 39 4.46 3.98 -13.85
CA PHE A 39 3.72 4.78 -12.88
C PHE A 39 2.80 3.91 -12.00
N ILE A 40 2.03 3.00 -12.60
CA ILE A 40 1.21 2.05 -11.84
C ILE A 40 2.08 1.19 -10.93
N ALA A 41 3.18 0.63 -11.46
CA ALA A 41 4.09 -0.19 -10.68
C ALA A 41 4.65 0.57 -9.47
N LEU A 42 5.01 1.85 -9.65
CA LEU A 42 5.46 2.72 -8.58
C LEU A 42 4.38 2.87 -7.49
N ILE A 43 3.14 3.17 -7.89
CA ILE A 43 2.02 3.27 -6.95
C ILE A 43 1.78 1.95 -6.24
N SER A 44 1.88 0.80 -6.92
CA SER A 44 1.67 -0.50 -6.29
C SER A 44 2.76 -0.85 -5.27
N VAL A 45 4.02 -0.46 -5.53
CA VAL A 45 5.13 -0.71 -4.61
C VAL A 45 5.09 0.24 -3.40
N PHE A 46 4.85 1.52 -3.64
CA PHE A 46 4.88 2.55 -2.60
C PHE A 46 3.52 2.80 -1.93
N GLY A 47 2.42 2.41 -2.55
CA GLY A 47 1.06 2.58 -2.06
C GLY A 47 0.82 2.01 -0.66
N PRO A 48 1.25 0.76 -0.37
CA PRO A 48 1.12 0.19 0.97
C PRO A 48 1.84 1.00 2.05
N SER A 49 2.98 1.62 1.72
CA SER A 49 3.72 2.46 2.69
C SER A 49 3.06 3.80 2.97
N LEU A 50 2.13 4.25 2.13
CA LEU A 50 1.41 5.53 2.29
C LEU A 50 0.11 5.36 3.07
N VAL A 51 -0.42 4.14 3.18
CA VAL A 51 -1.69 3.85 3.86
C VAL A 51 -1.38 3.34 5.27
N PRO A 52 -1.91 3.97 6.34
CA PRO A 52 -1.62 3.57 7.72
C PRO A 52 -2.34 2.27 8.14
N HIS A 53 -3.11 1.65 7.24
CA HIS A 53 -3.90 0.46 7.51
C HIS A 53 -3.21 -0.76 6.92
N GLU A 54 -2.92 -1.73 7.79
CA GLU A 54 -2.37 -3.02 7.40
C GLU A 54 -3.40 -3.83 6.60
N TYR A 55 -2.99 -4.34 5.43
CA TYR A 55 -3.86 -5.12 4.54
C TYR A 55 -4.30 -6.45 5.13
N THR A 56 -3.60 -6.94 6.16
CA THR A 56 -3.90 -8.20 6.85
C THR A 56 -4.86 -8.03 8.02
N THR A 57 -5.24 -6.80 8.39
CA THR A 57 -6.09 -6.57 9.56
C THR A 57 -7.55 -6.82 9.22
N ILE A 58 -8.14 -7.83 9.87
CA ILE A 58 -9.56 -8.19 9.73
C ILE A 58 -10.29 -7.75 11.00
N TYR A 59 -11.28 -6.86 10.86
CA TYR A 59 -12.13 -6.43 11.97
C TYR A 59 -13.45 -7.21 12.02
N GLY A 60 -13.44 -8.36 12.71
CA GLY A 60 -14.61 -9.23 12.83
C GLY A 60 -15.84 -8.58 13.50
N ASP A 61 -15.61 -7.63 14.40
CA ASP A 61 -16.69 -6.95 15.14
C ASP A 61 -17.51 -5.97 14.27
N TYR A 62 -17.00 -5.57 13.10
CA TYR A 62 -17.63 -4.55 12.25
C TYR A 62 -18.24 -5.09 10.95
N VAL A 63 -18.43 -6.43 10.82
CA VAL A 63 -18.91 -7.06 9.57
C VAL A 63 -20.30 -6.59 9.13
N ARG A 64 -21.18 -6.26 10.08
CA ARG A 64 -22.57 -5.81 9.81
C ARG A 64 -22.82 -4.36 10.18
N THR A 65 -21.75 -3.58 10.33
CA THR A 65 -21.84 -2.20 10.77
C THR A 65 -22.31 -1.31 9.60
N PRO A 66 -23.29 -0.43 9.80
CA PRO A 66 -23.76 0.45 8.74
C PRO A 66 -22.65 1.45 8.32
N PRO A 67 -22.63 1.86 7.04
CA PRO A 67 -21.66 2.84 6.56
C PRO A 67 -21.78 4.15 7.35
N SER A 68 -20.65 4.71 7.77
CA SER A 68 -20.60 6.01 8.46
C SER A 68 -19.47 6.87 7.91
N LEU A 69 -19.65 8.19 8.02
CA LEU A 69 -18.62 9.16 7.69
C LEU A 69 -17.63 9.39 8.85
N SER A 70 -17.99 8.95 10.05
CA SER A 70 -17.11 8.92 11.22
C SER A 70 -16.34 7.60 11.28
N ALA A 71 -15.10 7.64 11.77
CA ALA A 71 -14.36 6.42 12.10
C ALA A 71 -15.03 5.66 13.26
N TYR A 72 -15.01 4.33 13.19
CA TYR A 72 -15.32 3.47 14.32
C TYR A 72 -14.04 3.22 15.14
N PRO A 73 -14.13 2.99 16.45
CA PRO A 73 -15.33 2.89 17.29
C PRO A 73 -15.96 4.26 17.57
N LYS A 74 -17.30 4.33 17.60
CA LYS A 74 -17.97 5.57 18.00
C LYS A 74 -17.91 5.77 19.52
N PRO A 75 -17.97 7.01 20.04
CA PRO A 75 -17.86 7.29 21.47
C PRO A 75 -18.87 6.54 22.35
N ASP A 76 -20.09 6.36 21.86
CA ASP A 76 -21.17 5.61 22.52
C ASP A 76 -20.84 4.12 22.69
N MET A 77 -20.15 3.52 21.72
CA MET A 77 -19.70 2.12 21.78
C MET A 77 -18.65 1.91 22.87
N ILE A 78 -17.73 2.87 23.01
CA ILE A 78 -16.67 2.84 24.04
C ILE A 78 -17.29 2.92 25.43
N GLN A 79 -18.22 3.86 25.64
CA GLN A 79 -18.87 4.03 26.94
C GLN A 79 -19.71 2.80 27.34
N THR A 80 -20.43 2.21 26.38
CA THR A 80 -21.24 1.00 26.62
C THR A 80 -20.35 -0.19 26.97
N ALA A 81 -19.31 -0.46 26.16
CA ALA A 81 -18.38 -1.55 26.42
C ALA A 81 -17.65 -1.40 27.76
N LEU A 82 -17.29 -0.16 28.12
CA LEU A 82 -16.66 0.13 29.40
C LEU A 82 -17.60 -0.14 30.59
N THR A 83 -18.84 0.33 30.48
CA THR A 83 -19.87 0.10 31.52
C THR A 83 -20.14 -1.39 31.71
N ASP A 84 -20.23 -2.15 30.62
CA ASP A 84 -20.47 -3.60 30.66
C ASP A 84 -19.27 -4.35 31.27
N ALA A 85 -18.04 -3.96 30.93
CA ALA A 85 -16.84 -4.53 31.52
C ALA A 85 -16.79 -4.29 33.04
N ILE A 86 -17.13 -3.08 33.49
CA ILE A 86 -17.05 -2.70 34.90
C ILE A 86 -18.18 -3.34 35.72
N LYS A 87 -19.39 -3.43 35.16
CA LYS A 87 -20.47 -4.22 35.76
C LYS A 87 -20.09 -5.68 35.96
N ARG A 88 -19.35 -6.28 35.02
CA ARG A 88 -18.83 -7.66 35.16
C ARG A 88 -17.76 -7.76 36.25
N MET A 89 -16.93 -6.74 36.42
CA MET A 89 -15.93 -6.68 37.48
C MET A 89 -16.51 -6.38 38.87
N ARG A 90 -17.78 -5.95 38.95
CA ARG A 90 -18.47 -5.58 40.22
C ARG A 90 -17.81 -4.42 40.96
N VAL A 91 -17.32 -3.41 40.23
CA VAL A 91 -16.62 -2.24 40.79
C VAL A 91 -17.33 -0.96 40.32
N ASP A 92 -17.26 0.13 41.08
CA ASP A 92 -17.94 1.39 40.75
C ASP A 92 -16.99 2.41 40.11
N ILE A 93 -17.46 3.14 39.08
CA ILE A 93 -16.66 4.15 38.37
C ILE A 93 -16.69 5.47 39.13
N LYS A 94 -15.52 5.98 39.53
CA LYS A 94 -15.40 7.36 40.05
C LYS A 94 -15.19 8.37 38.93
N GLU A 95 -14.28 8.07 38.00
CA GLU A 95 -13.89 8.99 36.94
C GLU A 95 -13.32 8.23 35.74
N TRP A 96 -13.61 8.71 34.53
CA TRP A 96 -13.05 8.16 33.30
C TRP A 96 -12.58 9.30 32.39
N HIS A 97 -11.42 9.12 31.75
CA HIS A 97 -10.92 10.05 30.72
C HIS A 97 -10.23 9.26 29.60
N GLN A 98 -10.30 9.80 28.38
CA GLN A 98 -9.65 9.22 27.21
C GLN A 98 -8.44 10.08 26.83
N ASP A 99 -7.26 9.48 26.76
CA ASP A 99 -6.03 10.10 26.27
C ASP A 99 -5.61 9.40 24.98
N GLY A 100 -5.97 10.01 23.84
CA GLY A 100 -5.75 9.44 22.51
C GLY A 100 -6.41 8.06 22.33
N SER A 101 -5.58 7.02 22.28
CA SER A 101 -6.00 5.60 22.13
C SER A 101 -6.16 4.85 23.45
N ARG A 102 -5.90 5.48 24.60
CA ARG A 102 -5.95 4.85 25.92
C ARG A 102 -7.15 5.37 26.71
N VAL A 103 -7.84 4.44 27.37
CA VAL A 103 -8.94 4.75 28.29
C VAL A 103 -8.43 4.53 29.70
N ILE A 104 -8.40 5.60 30.50
CA ILE A 104 -7.99 5.55 31.91
C ILE A 104 -9.25 5.61 32.76
N VAL A 105 -9.39 4.68 33.69
CA VAL A 105 -10.57 4.58 34.57
C VAL A 105 -10.13 4.43 36.01
N THR A 106 -10.65 5.30 36.86
CA THR A 106 -10.49 5.22 38.31
C THR A 106 -11.71 4.51 38.90
N VAL A 107 -11.49 3.33 39.48
CA VAL A 107 -12.54 2.43 39.99
C VAL A 107 -12.44 2.32 41.51
N THR A 108 -13.57 2.15 42.21
CA THR A 108 -13.68 1.96 43.68
C THR A 108 -14.40 0.67 44.01
#